data_AF-A0A7S3S682-F1
#
_entry.id   AF-A0A7S3S682-F1
#
_cell.length_a   1.000
_cell.length_b   1.000
_cell.length_c   1.000
_cell.angle_alpha   90.00
_cell.angle_beta   90.00
_cell.angle_gamma   90.00
#
_symmetry.space_group_name_H-M   'P 1'
#
loop_
_entity.id
_entity.type
_entity.pdbx_description
1 polymer ?
#
loop_
_entity_poly.entity_id
_entity_poly.type
_entity_poly.pdbx_seq_one_letter_code
_entity_poly.pdbx_strand_id
1 'polypeptide(L)'
;ASNESGQLFTDGTWEYKIPCVQDIPLEFNVEFFPRAFSEGGIMSSKASGEPPIVLACSAFCAVRQAVAAARKTFGRTGHFRLDAPATPRDIALAIGASPGSML
;
A
#
# COMPACT_ATOMS: atom_id res chain seq x y z
N ALA A 1 10.35 5.56 12.31
CA ALA A 1 11.43 6.58 12.26
C ALA A 1 12.48 6.19 13.29
N SER A 2 13.76 6.43 13.01
CA SER A 2 14.86 6.24 13.97
C SER A 2 15.52 7.58 14.25
N ASN A 3 16.06 7.79 15.45
CA ASN A 3 16.94 8.93 15.71
C ASN A 3 18.30 8.73 15.03
N GLU A 4 19.18 9.75 15.11
CA GLU A 4 20.56 9.66 14.62
C GLU A 4 21.33 8.49 15.26
N SER A 5 20.92 8.06 16.46
CA SER A 5 21.46 6.89 17.17
C SER A 5 20.92 5.54 16.67
N GLY A 6 19.98 5.52 15.72
CA GLY A 6 19.40 4.29 15.15
C GLY A 6 18.35 3.59 16.04
N GLN A 7 17.88 4.23 17.11
CA GLN A 7 16.90 3.65 18.03
C GLN A 7 15.52 3.51 17.36
N LEU A 8 14.86 2.37 17.60
CA LEU A 8 13.49 2.12 17.15
C LEU A 8 12.49 2.89 18.02
N PHE A 9 11.70 3.78 17.39
CA PHE A 9 10.63 4.51 18.08
C PHE A 9 9.27 3.82 18.05
N THR A 10 9.10 2.81 17.20
CA THR A 10 7.83 2.08 17.04
C THR A 10 7.98 0.67 17.61
N ASP A 11 8.35 0.59 18.88
CA ASP A 11 8.62 -0.66 19.60
C ASP A 11 7.39 -1.21 20.35
N GLY A 12 6.25 -0.50 20.30
CA GLY A 12 4.98 -0.91 20.86
C GLY A 12 3.88 -1.10 19.81
N THR A 13 2.80 -1.77 20.24
CA THR A 13 1.55 -1.92 19.46
C THR A 13 0.78 -0.59 19.33
N TRP A 14 1.11 0.39 20.17
CA TRP A 14 0.50 1.70 20.12
C TRP A 14 1.06 2.54 18.97
N GLU A 15 2.31 2.32 18.58
CA GLU A 15 3.03 3.07 17.56
C GLU A 15 3.11 2.31 16.23
N TYR A 16 3.36 1.00 16.24
CA TYR A 16 3.40 0.18 15.03
C TYR A 16 2.02 -0.36 14.68
N LYS A 17 1.46 0.09 13.56
CA LYS A 17 0.11 -0.25 13.12
C LYS A 17 0.12 -1.32 12.04
N ILE A 18 -0.39 -2.49 12.40
CA ILE A 18 -0.73 -3.55 11.45
C ILE A 18 -2.12 -3.29 10.84
N PRO A 19 -2.41 -3.80 9.63
CA PRO A 19 -3.75 -3.77 9.08
C PRO A 19 -4.78 -4.44 10.01
N CYS A 20 -5.89 -3.75 10.23
CA CYS A 20 -7.04 -4.19 11.01
C CYS A 20 -8.26 -4.44 10.10
N VAL A 21 -9.39 -4.83 10.69
CA VAL A 21 -10.66 -5.09 9.97
C VAL A 21 -11.15 -3.89 9.13
N GLN A 22 -10.74 -2.67 9.49
CA GLN A 22 -11.13 -1.46 8.74
C GLN A 22 -10.23 -1.18 7.53
N ASP A 23 -9.07 -1.84 7.43
CA ASP A 23 -8.08 -1.59 6.38
C ASP A 23 -8.24 -2.52 5.16
N ILE A 24 -9.06 -3.57 5.27
CA ILE A 24 -9.33 -4.49 4.15
C ILE A 24 -10.26 -3.83 3.12
N PRO A 25 -10.16 -4.21 1.83
CA PRO A 25 -11.11 -3.76 0.82
C PRO A 25 -12.56 -4.12 1.19
N LEU A 26 -13.50 -3.19 0.96
CA LEU A 26 -14.93 -3.42 1.18
C LEU A 26 -15.45 -4.62 0.36
N GLU A 27 -14.93 -4.76 -0.86
CA GLU A 27 -15.17 -5.89 -1.74
C GLU A 27 -13.84 -6.59 -2.01
N PHE A 28 -13.72 -7.86 -1.59
CA PHE A 28 -12.49 -8.63 -1.72
C PHE A 28 -12.76 -9.97 -2.42
N ASN A 29 -12.58 -9.98 -3.74
CA ASN A 29 -12.82 -11.15 -4.58
C ASN A 29 -11.54 -11.96 -4.78
N VAL A 30 -11.62 -13.28 -4.58
CA VAL A 30 -10.52 -14.22 -4.78
C VAL A 30 -11.02 -15.43 -5.55
N GLU A 31 -10.35 -15.75 -6.65
CA GLU A 31 -10.65 -16.89 -7.49
C GLU A 31 -9.39 -17.72 -7.75
N PHE A 32 -9.54 -19.04 -7.72
CA PHE A 32 -8.47 -19.94 -8.13
C PHE A 32 -8.62 -20.28 -9.61
N PHE A 33 -7.53 -20.15 -10.35
CA PHE A 33 -7.51 -20.54 -11.76
C PHE A 33 -7.77 -22.05 -11.89
N PRO A 34 -8.82 -22.48 -12.61
CA PRO A 34 -9.13 -23.89 -12.78
C PRO A 34 -8.04 -24.55 -13.64
N ARG A 35 -7.31 -25.49 -13.05
CA ARG A 35 -6.19 -26.16 -13.71
C ARG A 35 -6.43 -27.66 -13.82
N ALA A 36 -6.12 -28.21 -14.99
CA ALA A 36 -5.98 -29.66 -15.16
C ALA A 36 -4.77 -30.19 -14.37
N PHE A 37 -4.70 -31.51 -14.22
CA PHE A 37 -3.58 -32.19 -13.60
C PHE A 37 -2.24 -31.73 -14.19
N SER A 38 -1.24 -31.53 -13.32
CA SER A 38 0.11 -31.13 -13.71
C SER A 38 1.13 -31.84 -12.83
N GLU A 39 2.15 -32.44 -13.43
CA GLU A 39 3.18 -33.25 -12.75
C GLU A 39 4.14 -32.44 -11.85
N GLY A 40 3.98 -31.12 -11.75
CA GLY A 40 4.94 -30.23 -11.09
C GLY A 40 4.86 -30.13 -9.56
N GLY A 41 3.84 -30.68 -8.91
CA GLY A 41 3.65 -30.57 -7.46
C GLY A 41 2.93 -31.79 -6.88
N ILE A 42 3.05 -32.00 -5.56
CA ILE A 42 2.32 -33.06 -4.85
C ILE A 42 0.84 -32.85 -5.12
N MET A 43 0.20 -33.84 -5.74
CA MET A 43 -1.20 -33.76 -6.17
C MET A 43 -1.50 -32.53 -7.06
N SER A 44 -0.58 -32.13 -7.94
CA SER A 44 -0.71 -30.94 -8.81
C SER A 44 -0.81 -29.59 -8.07
N SER A 45 -0.35 -29.52 -6.82
CA SER A 45 -0.35 -28.28 -6.03
C SER A 45 0.70 -27.24 -6.51
N LYS A 46 0.55 -26.01 -6.01
CA LYS A 46 1.52 -24.92 -6.17
C LYS A 46 1.69 -24.16 -4.85
N ALA A 47 2.88 -23.64 -4.60
CA ALA A 47 3.12 -22.74 -3.48
C ALA A 47 2.33 -21.44 -3.67
N SER A 48 1.60 -21.03 -2.64
CA SER A 48 0.76 -19.82 -2.65
C SER A 48 1.02 -18.88 -1.48
N GLY A 49 2.00 -19.15 -0.62
CA GLY A 49 2.26 -18.33 0.57
C GLY A 49 2.77 -16.94 0.24
N GLU A 50 3.91 -16.87 -0.45
CA GLU A 50 4.56 -15.61 -0.82
C GLU A 50 4.00 -14.94 -2.10
N PRO A 51 3.64 -15.68 -3.18
CA PRO A 51 3.27 -15.05 -4.44
C PRO A 51 2.16 -13.99 -4.36
N PRO A 52 1.12 -14.12 -3.52
CA PRO A 52 0.07 -13.10 -3.41
C PRO A 52 0.53 -11.80 -2.74
N ILE A 53 1.64 -11.79 -1.99
CA ILE A 53 2.08 -10.61 -1.22
C ILE A 53 2.36 -9.42 -2.16
N VAL A 54 2.93 -9.67 -3.33
CA VAL A 54 3.21 -8.62 -4.32
C VAL A 54 1.93 -7.96 -4.87
N LEU A 55 0.78 -8.65 -4.82
CA LEU A 55 -0.48 -8.10 -5.28
C LEU A 55 -0.96 -6.93 -4.40
N ALA A 56 -0.48 -6.82 -3.16
CA ALA A 56 -0.77 -5.68 -2.29
C ALA A 56 -0.25 -4.35 -2.87
N CYS A 57 0.75 -4.37 -3.76
CA CYS A 57 1.21 -3.18 -4.47
C CYS A 57 0.12 -2.55 -5.36
N SER A 58 -0.93 -3.29 -5.71
CA SER A 58 -2.09 -2.75 -6.44
C SER A 58 -2.77 -1.61 -5.67
N ALA A 59 -2.94 -1.74 -4.35
CA ALA A 59 -3.51 -0.71 -3.50
C ALA A 59 -2.63 0.56 -3.48
N PHE A 60 -1.31 0.40 -3.36
CA PHE A 60 -0.36 1.51 -3.45
C PHE A 60 -0.45 2.23 -4.82
N CYS A 61 -0.51 1.47 -5.91
CA CYS A 61 -0.67 2.02 -7.26
C CYS A 61 -2.00 2.78 -7.43
N ALA A 62 -3.10 2.28 -6.87
CA ALA A 62 -4.39 2.97 -6.87
C ALA A 62 -4.32 4.31 -6.11
N VAL A 63 -3.72 4.32 -4.92
CA VAL A 63 -3.49 5.55 -4.15
C VAL A 63 -2.63 6.54 -4.93
N ARG A 64 -1.55 6.09 -5.57
CA ARG A 64 -0.71 6.96 -6.42
C ARG A 64 -1.51 7.59 -7.57
N GLN A 65 -2.41 6.83 -8.21
CA GLN A 65 -3.29 7.39 -9.24
C GLN A 65 -4.27 8.42 -8.68
N ALA A 66 -4.86 8.16 -7.50
CA ALA A 66 -5.74 9.11 -6.82
C ALA A 66 -5.00 10.41 -6.47
N VAL A 67 -3.78 10.33 -5.95
CA VAL A 67 -2.93 11.51 -5.69
C VAL A 67 -2.62 12.25 -7.00
N ALA A 68 -2.31 11.54 -8.08
CA ALA A 68 -2.09 12.16 -9.39
C ALA A 68 -3.33 12.94 -9.88
N ALA A 69 -4.53 12.39 -9.68
CA ALA A 69 -5.79 13.04 -10.01
C ALA A 69 -6.04 14.28 -9.14
N ALA A 70 -5.84 14.16 -7.82
CA ALA A 70 -5.96 15.29 -6.89
C ALA A 70 -4.95 16.40 -7.18
N ARG A 71 -3.71 16.08 -7.57
CA ARG A 71 -2.72 17.10 -7.95
C ARG A 71 -3.15 17.88 -9.20
N LYS A 72 -3.81 17.24 -10.17
CA LYS A 72 -4.32 17.91 -11.37
C LYS A 72 -5.34 19.00 -11.05
N THR A 73 -6.20 18.83 -10.04
CA THR A 73 -7.18 19.86 -9.67
C THR A 73 -6.52 21.13 -9.12
N PHE A 74 -5.33 21.01 -8.53
CA PHE A 74 -4.50 22.14 -8.09
C PHE A 74 -3.49 22.62 -9.14
N GLY A 75 -3.64 22.22 -10.41
CA GLY A 75 -2.72 22.61 -11.49
C GLY A 75 -1.32 21.99 -11.40
N ARG A 76 -1.11 21.02 -10.51
CA ARG A 76 0.17 20.32 -10.34
C ARG A 76 0.21 19.09 -11.22
N THR A 77 0.81 19.20 -12.40
CA THR A 77 0.92 18.10 -13.37
C THR A 77 2.34 17.54 -13.42
N GLY A 78 2.52 16.39 -14.07
CA GLY A 78 3.82 15.74 -14.23
C GLY A 78 4.14 14.68 -13.18
N HIS A 79 5.38 14.19 -13.23
CA HIS A 79 5.88 13.16 -12.32
C HIS A 79 5.99 13.70 -10.89
N PHE A 80 5.62 12.88 -9.91
CA PHE A 80 5.81 13.18 -8.49
C PHE A 80 6.30 11.93 -7.77
N ARG A 81 7.05 12.15 -6.69
CA ARG A 81 7.55 11.08 -5.84
C ARG A 81 6.52 10.75 -4.76
N LEU A 82 6.24 9.48 -4.59
CA LEU A 82 5.46 8.91 -3.49
C LEU A 82 6.17 7.62 -3.11
N ASP A 83 6.77 7.59 -1.92
CA ASP A 83 7.52 6.44 -1.44
C ASP A 83 6.60 5.51 -0.62
N ALA A 84 6.95 4.23 -0.54
CA ALA A 84 6.25 3.28 0.31
C ALA A 84 6.86 3.26 1.73
N PRO A 85 6.05 3.10 2.79
CA PRO A 85 4.59 3.06 2.80
C PRO A 85 3.97 4.43 2.52
N ALA A 86 2.90 4.48 1.71
CA ALA A 86 2.16 5.72 1.44
C ALA A 86 1.30 6.10 2.64
N THR A 87 1.92 6.71 3.67
CA THR A 87 1.20 7.11 4.88
C THR A 87 0.25 8.27 4.59
N PRO A 88 -0.80 8.49 5.41
CA PRO A 88 -1.70 9.64 5.25
C PRO A 88 -0.97 10.99 5.18
N ARG A 89 0.11 11.13 5.96
CA ARG A 89 0.99 12.31 5.95
C ARG A 89 1.66 12.49 4.58
N ASP A 90 2.27 11.44 4.05
CA ASP A 90 2.98 11.49 2.77
C ASP A 90 2.02 11.73 1.60
N ILE A 91 0.82 11.15 1.66
CA ILE A 91 -0.27 11.40 0.71
C ILE A 91 -0.66 12.89 0.74
N ALA A 92 -0.92 13.47 1.92
CA ALA A 92 -1.30 14.88 2.05
C ALA A 92 -0.21 15.82 1.52
N LEU A 93 1.06 15.54 1.84
CA LEU A 93 2.20 16.29 1.32
C LEU A 93 2.34 16.14 -0.20
N ALA A 94 2.12 14.93 -0.74
CA ALA A 94 2.19 14.67 -2.17
C ALA A 94 1.08 15.38 -2.96
N ILE A 95 -0.10 15.57 -2.38
CA ILE A 95 -1.18 16.39 -2.99
C ILE A 95 -0.80 17.89 -2.98
N GLY A 96 0.00 18.30 -1.99
CA GLY A 96 0.41 19.69 -1.77
C GLY A 96 -0.48 20.41 -0.77
N ALA A 97 -1.07 19.68 0.18
CA ALA A 97 -1.73 20.27 1.34
C ALA A 97 -0.66 20.87 2.26
N SER A 98 -0.75 22.18 2.50
CA SER A 98 0.06 22.85 3.52
C SER A 98 -0.54 22.56 4.89
N PRO A 99 0.26 22.32 5.94
CA PRO A 99 -0.26 22.21 7.31
C PRO A 99 -1.11 23.41 7.75
N GLY A 100 -0.95 24.58 7.09
CA GLY A 100 -1.72 25.79 7.37
C GLY A 100 -2.94 26.04 6.48
N SER A 101 -3.26 25.16 5.51
CA SER A 101 -4.43 25.32 4.63
C SER A 101 -5.63 24.46 5.04
N MET A 102 -5.57 23.81 6.21
CA MET A 102 -6.59 22.89 6.73
C MET A 102 -7.27 23.40 8.02
N LEU A 103 -6.97 24.65 8.40
CA LEU A 103 -7.69 25.48 9.37
C LEU A 103 -8.18 26.75 8.65
#